data_AF-K1PTC3-F1
#
_entry.id   AF-K1PTC3-F1
#
_cell.length_a   1.000
_cell.length_b   1.000
_cell.length_c   1.000
_cell.angle_alpha   90.00
_cell.angle_beta   90.00
_cell.angle_gamma   90.00
#
_symmetry.space_group_name_H-M   'P 1'
#
loop_
_entity.id
_entity.type
_entity.pdbx_description
1 polymer ?
#
loop_
_entity_poly.entity_id
_entity_poly.type
_entity_poly.pdbx_seq_one_letter_code
_entity_poly.pdbx_strand_id
1 'polypeptide(L)' 'MYCGAKVLTLISFVLGAISIGTLSLSVATDSWLFTEEEMECEVDNITVMVPVQVRSGLFRFCTIYSEMNSGVQVA' A
#
# COMPACT_ATOMS: atom_id res chain seq x y z
N MET A 1 6.87 -4.66 46.39
CA MET A 1 6.49 -4.41 44.98
C MET A 1 7.52 -3.49 44.37
N TYR A 2 8.39 -3.98 43.49
CA TYR A 2 9.33 -3.13 42.76
C TYR A 2 8.54 -2.30 41.73
N CYS A 3 8.00 -1.17 42.18
CA CYS A 3 7.41 -0.17 41.30
C CYS A 3 8.57 0.56 40.59
N GLY A 4 9.12 -0.10 39.58
CA GLY A 4 10.22 0.43 38.78
C GLY A 4 9.69 1.43 37.77
N ALA A 5 9.41 2.67 38.19
CA ALA A 5 8.96 3.74 37.31
C ALA A 5 9.82 3.85 36.03
N LYS A 6 11.13 3.60 36.17
CA LYS A 6 12.10 3.53 35.05
C LYS A 6 11.77 2.44 34.01
N VAL A 7 11.35 1.26 34.46
CA VAL A 7 10.99 0.14 33.56
C VAL A 7 9.70 0.46 32.82
N LEU A 8 8.71 1.02 33.51
CA LEU A 8 7.44 1.41 32.90
C LEU A 8 7.65 2.50 31.84
N THR A 9 8.45 3.52 32.15
CA THR A 9 8.78 4.59 31.18
C THR A 9 9.54 4.06 29.96
N LEU A 10 10.45 3.09 30.14
CA LEU A 10 11.18 2.50 29.01
C LEU A 10 10.25 1.71 28.10
N ILE A 11 9.35 0.90 28.67
CA ILE A 11 8.39 0.12 27.88
C ILE A 11 7.43 1.06 27.13
N SER A 12 6.90 2.09 27.80
CA SER A 12 6.04 3.09 27.15
C SER A 12 6.77 3.85 26.04
N PHE A 13 8.04 4.20 26.25
CA PHE A 13 8.84 4.88 25.22
C PHE A 13 9.08 3.97 24.00
N VAL A 14 9.44 2.71 24.22
CA VAL A 14 9.66 1.75 23.12
C VAL A 14 8.37 1.50 22.35
N LEU A 15 7.25 1.27 23.05
CA LEU A 15 5.94 1.10 22.40
C LEU A 15 5.51 2.35 21.64
N GLY A 16 5.77 3.55 22.19
CA GLY A 16 5.52 4.82 21.52
C GLY A 16 6.40 5.03 20.28
N ALA A 17 7.67 4.64 20.33
CA ALA A 17 8.57 4.72 19.18
C ALA A 17 8.13 3.75 18.07
N ILE A 18 7.74 2.53 18.43
CA ILE A 18 7.22 1.54 17.48
C ILE A 18 5.92 2.03 16.85
N SER A 19 5.00 2.60 17.65
CA SER A 19 3.72 3.09 17.11
C SER A 19 3.89 4.25 16.15
N ILE A 20 4.79 5.20 16.44
CA ILE A 20 5.12 6.30 15.52
C ILE A 20 5.76 5.75 14.23
N GLY A 21 6.65 4.77 14.35
CA GLY A 21 7.30 4.13 13.20
C GLY A 21 6.31 3.39 12.30
N THR A 22 5.43 2.56 12.88
CA THR A 22 4.43 1.80 12.12
C THR A 22 3.36 2.71 11.53
N LEU A 23 2.96 3.78 12.22
CA LEU A 23 2.05 4.79 11.68
C LEU A 23 2.66 5.51 10.47
N SER A 24 3.94 5.86 10.55
CA SER A 24 4.65 6.51 9.45
C SER A 24 4.76 5.58 8.23
N LEU A 25 5.08 4.30 8.47
CA LEU A 25 5.15 3.29 7.42
C LEU A 25 3.77 3.03 6.81
N SER A 26 2.73 2.98 7.64
CA SER A 26 1.33 2.86 7.23
C SER A 26 0.91 3.96 6.26
N VAL A 27 1.26 5.22 6.55
CA VAL A 27 0.97 6.37 5.69
C VAL A 27 1.81 6.36 4.41
N ALA A 28 3.07 5.94 4.49
CA ALA A 28 3.99 5.95 3.35
C ALA A 28 3.79 4.78 2.39
N THR A 29 3.33 3.62 2.89
CA THR A 29 3.19 2.40 2.08
C THR A 29 1.78 2.28 1.53
N ASP A 30 1.69 2.16 0.22
CA ASP A 30 0.46 2.05 -0.57
C ASP A 30 -0.05 0.61 -0.72
N SER A 31 0.25 -0.27 0.25
CA SER A 31 -0.04 -1.72 0.16
C SER A 31 -1.14 -2.21 1.10
N TRP A 32 -2.10 -1.34 1.43
CA TRP A 32 -3.19 -1.67 2.37
C TRP A 32 -4.23 -2.58 1.74
N LEU A 33 -4.55 -2.32 0.48
CA LEU A 33 -5.53 -3.08 -0.27
C LEU A 33 -4.89 -3.56 -1.56
N PHE A 34 -4.92 -4.87 -1.77
CA PHE A 34 -4.63 -5.49 -3.05
C PHE A 34 -5.97 -5.84 -3.69
N THR A 35 -6.26 -5.21 -4.81
CA THR A 35 -7.49 -5.41 -5.57
C THR A 35 -7.10 -5.80 -7.00
N GLU A 36 -7.73 -6.84 -7.51
CA GLU A 36 -7.62 -7.25 -8.91
C GLU A 36 -8.91 -6.84 -9.62
N GLU A 37 -8.80 -5.93 -10.60
CA GLU A 37 -9.97 -5.46 -11.36
C GLU A 37 -9.74 -5.69 -12.86
N GLU A 38 -10.81 -6.05 -13.55
CA GLU A 38 -10.84 -6.19 -15.00
C GLU A 38 -11.18 -4.82 -15.58
N MET A 39 -10.22 -4.13 -16.19
CA MET A 39 -10.47 -2.86 -16.85
C MET A 39 -10.80 -3.10 -18.32
N GLU A 40 -11.95 -2.58 -18.76
CA GLU A 40 -12.30 -2.52 -20.17
C GLU A 40 -11.47 -1.40 -20.83
N CYS A 41 -10.40 -1.79 -21.52
CA CYS A 41 -9.61 -0.88 -22.32
C CYS A 41 -10.13 -0.91 -23.77
N GLU A 42 -10.56 0.25 -24.26
CA GLU A 42 -10.94 0.42 -25.66
C GLU A 42 -9.69 0.87 -26.43
N VAL A 43 -9.06 -0.08 -27.14
CA VAL A 43 -7.92 0.21 -28.02
C VAL A 43 -8.37 -0.03 -29.45
N ASP A 44 -8.38 1.03 -30.25
CA ASP A 44 -8.72 0.99 -31.68
C ASP A 44 -10.00 0.20 -32.01
N ASN A 45 -11.12 0.54 -31.34
CA ASN A 45 -12.47 0.00 -31.62
C ASN A 45 -12.64 -1.50 -31.29
N ILE A 46 -11.76 -2.05 -30.46
CA ILE A 46 -11.84 -3.40 -29.92
C ILE A 46 -11.82 -3.29 -28.38
N THR A 47 -12.85 -3.85 -27.73
CA THR A 47 -12.90 -3.92 -26.26
C THR A 47 -12.09 -5.13 -25.80
N VAL A 48 -11.02 -4.87 -25.04
CA VAL A 48 -10.19 -5.92 -24.45
C VAL A 48 -10.28 -5.79 -22.94
N MET A 49 -10.67 -6.88 -22.27
CA MET A 49 -10.65 -6.97 -20.81
C MET A 49 -9.23 -7.30 -20.36
N VAL A 50 -8.57 -6.35 -19.69
CA VAL A 50 -7.21 -6.53 -19.18
C VAL A 50 -7.27 -6.64 -17.66
N PRO A 51 -6.72 -7.72 -17.05
CA PRO A 51 -6.62 -7.82 -15.61
C PRO A 51 -5.57 -6.84 -15.10
N VAL A 52 -5.98 -5.88 -14.28
CA VAL A 52 -5.11 -4.88 -13.66
C VAL A 52 -5.07 -5.13 -12.16
N GLN A 53 -3.86 -5.25 -11.61
CA GLN A 53 -3.66 -5.33 -10.17
C GLN A 53 -3.48 -3.93 -9.62
N VAL A 54 -4.28 -3.51 -8.64
CA VAL A 54 -4.21 -2.20 -8.02
C VAL A 54 -3.77 -2.34 -6.57
N ARG A 55 -2.72 -1.60 -6.22
CA ARG A 55 -2.32 -1.37 -4.83
C ARG A 55 -2.81 0.01 -4.42
N SER A 56 -3.65 0.06 -3.39
CA SER A 56 -4.21 1.31 -2.89
C SER A 56 -3.59 1.69 -1.55
N GLY A 57 -3.02 2.90 -1.52
CA GLY A 57 -2.62 3.61 -0.31
C GLY A 57 -3.59 4.73 0.05
N LEU A 58 -3.25 5.46 1.11
CA LEU A 58 -4.07 6.58 1.59
C LEU A 58 -4.05 7.78 0.61
N PHE A 59 -2.91 8.03 -0.04
CA PHE A 59 -2.69 9.21 -0.90
C PHE A 59 -2.45 8.87 -2.37
N ARG A 60 -2.14 7.62 -2.69
CA ARG A 60 -1.77 7.19 -4.04
C ARG A 60 -2.27 5.78 -4.29
N PHE A 61 -2.69 5.53 -5.53
CA PHE A 61 -2.95 4.21 -6.06
C PHE A 61 -1.89 3.88 -7.11
N CYS A 62 -1.45 2.63 -7.14
CA CYS A 62 -0.44 2.12 -8.06
C CYS A 62 -1.05 0.95 -8.83
N THR A 63 -1.18 1.09 -10.15
CA THR A 63 -1.60 0.02 -11.04
C THR A 63 -0.37 -0.79 -11.49
N ILE A 64 -0.36 -2.06 -11.15
CA ILE A 64 0.65 -3.03 -11.57
C ILE A 64 0.02 -3.82 -12.72
N TYR A 65 0.55 -3.60 -13.92
CA TYR A 65 0.21 -4.43 -15.07
C TYR A 65 0.99 -5.74 -14.94
N SER A 66 0.28 -6.84 -14.70
CA SER A 66 0.91 -8.16 -14.79
C SER A 66 1.24 -8.40 -16.26
N GLU A 67 2.54 -8.45 -16.58
CA GLU A 67 3.10 -8.49 -17.94
C GLU A 67 2.18 -9.07 -19.01
N MET A 68 1.53 -8.18 -19.77
CA MET A 68 1.19 -8.43 -21.16
C MET A 68 1.95 -7.41 -21.99
N ASN A 69 3.18 -7.77 -22.34
CA ASN A 69 4.01 -7.23 -23.42
C ASN A 69 4.03 -5.70 -23.59
N SER A 70 5.07 -5.05 -23.07
CA SER A 70 5.68 -3.78 -23.52
C SER A 70 4.83 -2.90 -24.45
N GLY A 71 4.12 -1.89 -23.92
CA GLY A 71 3.56 -0.87 -24.83
C GLY A 71 2.55 0.15 -24.34
N VAL A 72 2.04 0.10 -23.10
CA VAL A 72 1.03 1.07 -22.66
C VAL A 72 1.45 1.72 -21.36
N GLN A 73 2.11 2.88 -21.47
CA GLN A 73 2.19 3.83 -20.36
C GLN A 73 0.89 4.64 -20.35
N VAL A 74 0.10 4.46 -19.29
CA VAL A 74 -1.03 5.34 -19.01
C VAL A 74 -0.48 6.50 -18.18
N ALA A 75 -0.62 7.71 -18.73
CA ALA A 75 -0.13 8.97 -18.20
C ALA A 75 -0.76 9.35 -16.85
#